data_AF-A0AAD9WI47-F1
#
_entry.id   AF-A0AAD9WI47-F1
#
_cell.length_a   1.000
_cell.length_b   1.000
_cell.length_c   1.000
_cell.angle_alpha   90.00
_cell.angle_beta   90.00
_cell.angle_gamma   90.00
#
_symmetry.space_group_name_H-M   'P 1'
#
loop_
_entity.id
_entity.type
_entity.pdbx_description
1 polymer ?
#
loop_
_entity_poly.entity_id
_entity_poly.type
_entity_poly.pdbx_seq_one_letter_code
_entity_poly.pdbx_strand_id
1 'polypeptide(L)'
;MLAARIQLSRAAQQSLRKNSTNASPAPSLVFPSSQSPNHYSLQSFLEYASRVNLDVNSTTYVGTHYEYTVQFAFGRLGMSLKRIGGKSDYGIDLLGTWSLPSKSTGEPLKVLIQCKALKEKLGPAVARELEGAFVGAPTGWRGSGVLGLLVSQKSATKGVREALGRSRWPMGYVLCTPEGKITQILWNRRAEQEGLEGIAVGLKYAGGDTTQKEVILTWKGEAFTE
;
A
#
# COMPACT_ATOMS: atom_id res chain seq x y z
N MET A 1 -6.99 49.52 -58.69
CA MET A 1 -8.47 49.44 -58.71
C MET A 1 -8.86 47.98 -58.68
N LEU A 2 -9.78 47.62 -57.77
CA LEU A 2 -10.81 46.56 -57.78
C LEU A 2 -10.67 45.40 -58.81
N ALA A 3 -10.96 44.12 -58.53
CA ALA A 3 -11.91 43.56 -57.58
C ALA A 3 -11.68 42.05 -57.36
N ALA A 4 -12.26 41.57 -56.26
CA ALA A 4 -12.29 40.18 -55.78
C ALA A 4 -12.97 39.18 -56.74
N ARG A 5 -12.56 37.91 -56.64
CA ARG A 5 -13.40 36.75 -56.98
C ARG A 5 -13.36 35.71 -55.87
N ILE A 6 -14.52 35.54 -55.26
CA ILE A 6 -14.88 34.54 -54.25
C ILE A 6 -15.08 33.20 -54.95
N GLN A 7 -14.50 32.11 -54.43
CA GLN A 7 -14.91 30.75 -54.75
C GLN A 7 -15.29 30.01 -53.45
N LEU A 8 -16.54 29.54 -53.44
CA LEU A 8 -17.23 28.87 -52.36
C LEU A 8 -16.63 27.49 -52.07
N SER A 9 -16.26 27.23 -50.81
CA SER A 9 -15.92 25.90 -50.33
C SER A 9 -17.18 25.12 -49.95
N ARG A 10 -17.32 23.90 -50.49
CA ARG A 10 -18.39 22.96 -50.11
C ARG A 10 -18.12 22.42 -48.72
N ALA A 11 -19.05 22.63 -47.79
CA ALA A 11 -19.04 21.99 -46.49
C ALA A 11 -19.41 20.50 -46.63
N ALA A 12 -18.47 19.62 -46.30
CA ALA A 12 -18.74 18.19 -46.17
C ALA A 12 -19.44 17.92 -44.82
N GLN A 13 -20.72 17.58 -44.87
CA GLN A 13 -21.44 17.06 -43.69
C GLN A 13 -20.99 15.62 -43.43
N GLN A 14 -20.00 15.43 -42.54
CA GLN A 14 -19.75 14.12 -41.95
C GLN A 14 -20.60 13.96 -40.69
N SER A 15 -21.57 13.04 -40.80
CA SER A 15 -22.40 12.53 -39.71
C SER A 15 -21.50 11.93 -38.62
N LEU A 16 -21.33 12.65 -37.50
CA LEU A 16 -20.75 12.13 -36.27
C LEU A 16 -21.70 11.11 -35.65
N ARG A 17 -21.51 9.83 -35.99
CA ARG A 17 -22.08 8.71 -35.22
C ARG A 17 -21.41 8.69 -33.85
N LYS A 18 -22.11 9.21 -32.83
CA LYS A 18 -21.76 9.01 -31.42
C LYS A 18 -21.94 7.53 -31.07
N ASN A 19 -20.88 6.75 -31.16
CA ASN A 19 -20.83 5.45 -30.49
C ASN A 19 -20.68 5.72 -28.98
N SER A 20 -21.80 5.78 -28.28
CA SER A 20 -21.83 5.73 -26.82
C SER A 20 -21.44 4.30 -26.42
N THR A 21 -20.15 4.07 -26.22
CA THR A 21 -19.67 2.89 -25.51
C THR A 21 -20.07 3.07 -24.05
N ASN A 22 -21.08 2.32 -23.61
CA ASN A 22 -21.36 2.10 -22.19
C ASN A 22 -20.09 1.53 -21.55
N ALA A 23 -19.23 2.40 -21.00
CA ALA A 23 -18.17 1.98 -20.11
C ALA A 23 -18.86 1.44 -18.85
N SER A 24 -18.89 0.12 -18.69
CA SER A 24 -19.26 -0.48 -17.43
C SER A 24 -18.36 0.13 -16.33
N PRO A 25 -18.93 0.61 -15.21
CA PRO A 25 -18.10 1.11 -14.12
C PRO A 25 -17.14 0.01 -13.68
N ALA A 26 -15.88 0.38 -13.48
CA ALA A 26 -14.86 -0.54 -12.99
C ALA A 26 -15.41 -1.30 -11.76
N PRO A 27 -15.22 -2.63 -11.67
CA PRO A 27 -15.80 -3.41 -10.58
C PRO A 27 -15.32 -2.84 -9.25
N SER A 28 -16.27 -2.38 -8.42
CA SER A 28 -15.99 -1.85 -7.08
C SER A 28 -15.21 -2.89 -6.28
N LEU A 29 -14.06 -2.50 -5.73
CA LEU A 29 -13.25 -3.40 -4.90
C LEU A 29 -14.05 -3.86 -3.70
N VAL A 30 -14.28 -5.17 -3.60
CA VAL A 30 -14.93 -5.78 -2.44
C VAL A 30 -13.86 -6.00 -1.37
N PHE A 31 -14.02 -5.32 -0.24
CA PHE A 31 -13.19 -5.54 0.94
C PHE A 31 -13.80 -6.67 1.76
N PRO A 32 -13.01 -7.64 2.25
CA PRO A 32 -13.51 -8.62 3.20
C PRO A 32 -14.01 -7.92 4.47
N SER A 33 -14.96 -8.54 5.16
CA SER A 33 -15.44 -8.08 6.47
C SER A 33 -14.29 -8.13 7.48
N SER A 34 -14.23 -7.14 8.37
CA SER A 34 -13.31 -7.21 9.52
C SER A 34 -13.72 -8.41 10.38
N GLN A 35 -12.74 -9.20 10.83
CA GLN A 35 -12.98 -10.30 11.76
C GLN A 35 -13.13 -9.84 13.22
N SER A 36 -12.84 -8.56 13.51
CA SER A 36 -12.95 -7.98 14.84
C SER A 36 -14.28 -7.26 15.01
N PRO A 37 -15.29 -7.85 15.68
CA PRO A 37 -16.58 -7.20 15.88
C PRO A 37 -16.53 -6.05 16.90
N ASN A 38 -15.49 -6.02 17.75
CA ASN A 38 -15.44 -5.16 18.93
C ASN A 38 -14.59 -3.89 18.76
N HIS A 39 -13.83 -3.78 17.67
CA HIS A 39 -12.92 -2.66 17.43
C HIS A 39 -12.62 -2.48 15.93
N TYR A 40 -12.42 -1.23 15.51
CA TYR A 40 -12.19 -0.84 14.12
C TYR A 40 -11.11 0.24 13.97
N SER A 41 -10.58 0.75 15.08
CA SER A 41 -9.51 1.73 15.18
C SER A 41 -8.63 1.44 16.40
N LEU A 42 -7.44 2.03 16.47
CA LEU A 42 -6.56 1.92 17.64
C LEU A 42 -7.30 2.31 18.93
N GLN A 43 -8.02 3.43 18.91
CA GLN A 43 -8.77 3.94 20.05
C GLN A 43 -9.82 2.93 20.54
N SER A 44 -10.68 2.43 19.63
CA SER A 44 -11.69 1.42 19.99
C SER A 44 -11.07 0.09 20.47
N PHE A 45 -9.87 -0.25 19.97
CA PHE A 45 -9.15 -1.44 20.42
C PHE A 45 -8.61 -1.28 21.84
N LEU A 46 -8.06 -0.12 22.19
CA LEU A 46 -7.60 0.17 23.56
C LEU A 46 -8.77 0.14 24.56
N GLU A 47 -9.92 0.71 24.19
CA GLU A 47 -11.15 0.65 25.00
C GLU A 47 -11.63 -0.80 25.19
N TYR A 48 -11.64 -1.59 24.12
CA TYR A 48 -11.95 -3.02 24.18
C TYR A 48 -10.98 -3.78 25.09
N ALA A 49 -9.67 -3.59 24.90
CA ALA A 49 -8.62 -4.26 25.66
C ALA A 49 -8.72 -3.95 27.15
N SER A 50 -8.98 -2.68 27.50
CA SER A 50 -9.25 -2.26 28.88
C SER A 50 -10.49 -2.94 29.45
N ARG A 51 -11.62 -2.93 28.72
CA ARG A 51 -12.90 -3.52 29.18
C ARG A 51 -12.79 -5.01 29.48
N VAL A 52 -11.99 -5.76 28.72
CA VAL A 52 -11.83 -7.21 28.90
C VAL A 52 -10.59 -7.58 29.72
N ASN A 53 -9.86 -6.60 30.26
CA ASN A 53 -8.58 -6.77 30.95
C ASN A 53 -7.57 -7.60 30.14
N LEU A 54 -7.44 -7.31 28.85
CA LEU A 54 -6.49 -8.00 27.97
C LEU A 54 -5.04 -7.70 28.43
N ASP A 55 -4.24 -8.75 28.60
CA ASP A 55 -2.82 -8.59 28.97
C ASP A 55 -2.07 -7.83 27.86
N VAL A 56 -1.51 -6.68 28.24
CA VAL A 56 -0.73 -5.79 27.36
C VAL A 56 0.54 -6.42 26.81
N ASN A 57 1.02 -7.50 27.44
CA ASN A 57 2.19 -8.26 27.00
C ASN A 57 1.81 -9.45 26.11
N SER A 58 0.52 -9.76 25.97
CA SER A 58 0.06 -10.86 25.14
C SER A 58 0.38 -10.61 23.67
N THR A 59 0.64 -11.69 22.92
CA THR A 59 0.89 -11.61 21.48
C THR A 59 -0.29 -11.02 20.72
N THR A 60 -1.52 -11.29 21.17
CA THR A 60 -2.74 -10.69 20.61
C THR A 60 -2.77 -9.18 20.81
N TYR A 61 -2.48 -8.69 22.01
CA TYR A 61 -2.45 -7.24 22.27
C TYR A 61 -1.37 -6.56 21.44
N VAL A 62 -0.13 -7.05 21.53
CA VAL A 62 1.03 -6.49 20.84
C VAL A 62 0.84 -6.48 19.32
N GLY A 63 0.35 -7.59 18.76
CA GLY A 63 0.07 -7.70 17.32
C GLY A 63 -1.02 -6.74 16.87
N THR A 64 -2.20 -6.79 17.51
CA THR A 64 -3.35 -5.96 17.14
C THR A 64 -3.06 -4.47 17.26
N HIS A 65 -2.38 -4.06 18.34
CA HIS A 65 -1.93 -2.68 18.51
C HIS A 65 -1.00 -2.27 17.37
N TYR A 66 0.00 -3.10 17.05
CA TYR A 66 0.96 -2.79 16.00
C TYR A 66 0.33 -2.69 14.62
N GLU A 67 -0.64 -3.55 14.30
CA GLU A 67 -1.38 -3.49 13.05
C GLU A 67 -2.11 -2.15 12.88
N TYR A 68 -2.78 -1.65 13.93
CA TYR A 68 -3.42 -0.34 13.91
C TYR A 68 -2.41 0.82 13.79
N THR A 69 -1.27 0.72 14.48
CA THR A 69 -0.17 1.68 14.33
C THR A 69 0.30 1.75 12.87
N VAL A 70 0.53 0.60 12.22
CA VAL A 70 0.96 0.52 10.82
C VAL A 70 -0.11 1.07 9.90
N GLN A 71 -1.38 0.74 10.14
CA GLN A 71 -2.51 1.27 9.37
C GLN A 71 -2.52 2.80 9.35
N PHE A 72 -2.36 3.43 10.52
CA PHE A 72 -2.27 4.89 10.64
C PHE A 72 -1.03 5.44 9.95
N ALA A 73 0.13 4.83 10.17
CA ALA A 73 1.40 5.27 9.59
C ALA A 73 1.37 5.30 8.06
N PHE A 74 0.77 4.29 7.44
CA PHE A 74 0.67 4.16 5.98
C PHE A 74 -0.40 5.09 5.40
N GLY A 75 -1.39 5.51 6.20
CA GLY A 75 -2.31 6.58 5.84
C GLY A 75 -1.59 7.87 5.43
N ARG A 76 -0.52 8.23 6.15
CA ARG A 76 0.35 9.38 5.86
C ARG A 76 1.16 9.24 4.57
N LEU A 77 1.19 8.04 3.97
CA LEU A 77 1.78 7.79 2.66
C LEU A 77 0.73 7.77 1.53
N GLY A 78 -0.53 8.13 1.82
CA GLY A 78 -1.63 8.12 0.86
C GLY A 78 -2.29 6.76 0.67
N MET A 79 -2.15 5.84 1.63
CA MET A 79 -2.85 4.54 1.59
C MET A 79 -4.18 4.58 2.33
N SER A 80 -5.22 4.00 1.72
CA SER A 80 -6.49 3.69 2.38
C SER A 80 -6.51 2.22 2.74
N LEU A 81 -6.39 1.91 4.03
CA LEU A 81 -6.19 0.55 4.53
C LEU A 81 -7.33 0.13 5.45
N LYS A 82 -7.67 -1.17 5.42
CA LYS A 82 -8.57 -1.83 6.35
C LYS A 82 -7.84 -2.99 7.02
N ARG A 83 -7.93 -3.06 8.35
CA ARG A 83 -7.48 -4.23 9.11
C ARG A 83 -8.41 -5.41 8.86
N ILE A 84 -7.81 -6.55 8.52
CA ILE A 84 -8.50 -7.83 8.29
C ILE A 84 -7.86 -8.97 9.08
N GLY A 85 -6.76 -8.71 9.79
CA GLY A 85 -6.00 -9.66 10.58
C GLY A 85 -6.85 -10.43 11.60
N GLY A 86 -6.62 -11.72 11.68
CA GLY A 86 -7.44 -12.64 12.46
C GLY A 86 -7.22 -14.10 12.08
N LYS A 87 -8.16 -14.97 12.45
CA LYS A 87 -8.04 -16.39 12.14
C LYS A 87 -8.26 -16.61 10.64
N SER A 88 -7.35 -17.35 9.99
CA SER A 88 -7.44 -17.69 8.55
C SER A 88 -7.36 -16.49 7.61
N ASP A 89 -6.58 -15.47 7.97
CA ASP A 89 -6.31 -14.29 7.16
C ASP A 89 -5.21 -14.52 6.08
N TYR A 90 -4.71 -15.76 5.96
CA TYR A 90 -3.59 -16.13 5.08
C TYR A 90 -2.32 -15.30 5.30
N GLY A 91 -2.16 -14.73 6.51
CA GLY A 91 -1.04 -13.87 6.87
C GLY A 91 -1.17 -12.44 6.34
N ILE A 92 -2.37 -11.99 5.96
CA ILE A 92 -2.65 -10.61 5.56
C ILE A 92 -3.32 -9.89 6.73
N ASP A 93 -2.62 -8.95 7.35
CA ASP A 93 -3.12 -8.22 8.50
C ASP A 93 -3.90 -6.97 8.07
N LEU A 94 -3.40 -6.24 7.06
CA LEU A 94 -4.06 -5.09 6.46
C LEU A 94 -4.17 -5.24 4.94
N LEU A 95 -5.21 -4.65 4.38
CA LEU A 95 -5.51 -4.72 2.96
C LEU A 95 -6.16 -3.41 2.51
N GLY A 96 -5.77 -2.91 1.34
CA GLY A 96 -6.22 -1.59 0.92
C GLY A 96 -5.65 -1.08 -0.39
N THR A 97 -5.79 0.21 -0.63
CA THR A 97 -5.40 0.82 -1.90
C THR A 97 -4.41 1.95 -1.67
N TRP A 98 -3.47 2.09 -2.57
CA TRP A 98 -2.48 3.15 -2.57
C TRP A 98 -2.63 4.00 -3.83
N SER A 99 -3.03 5.25 -3.64
CA SER A 99 -3.11 6.24 -4.71
C SER A 99 -1.71 6.75 -5.02
N LEU A 100 -1.21 6.42 -6.21
CA LEU A 100 0.15 6.76 -6.64
C LEU A 100 0.12 7.72 -7.83
N PRO A 101 0.99 8.75 -7.86
CA PRO A 101 1.11 9.66 -9.00
C PRO A 101 1.48 8.97 -10.32
N SER A 102 2.13 7.80 -10.25
CA SER A 102 2.52 6.96 -11.38
C SER A 102 1.34 6.40 -12.16
N LYS A 103 0.18 6.22 -11.52
CA LYS A 103 -1.03 5.63 -12.12
C LYS A 103 -2.01 6.73 -12.53
N SER A 104 -1.65 7.45 -13.60
CA SER A 104 -2.47 8.52 -14.20
C SER A 104 -3.83 8.06 -14.75
N THR A 105 -4.08 6.75 -14.84
CA THR A 105 -5.32 6.15 -15.37
C THR A 105 -6.40 5.88 -14.32
N GLY A 106 -6.17 6.21 -13.04
CA GLY A 106 -7.23 6.28 -12.02
C GLY A 106 -7.45 5.01 -11.17
N GLU A 107 -6.81 3.88 -11.48
CA GLU A 107 -6.89 2.69 -10.63
C GLU A 107 -5.75 2.67 -9.58
N PRO A 108 -6.07 2.72 -8.28
CA PRO A 108 -5.04 2.70 -7.25
C PRO A 108 -4.38 1.32 -7.15
N LEU A 109 -3.12 1.29 -6.69
CA LEU A 109 -2.39 0.06 -6.47
C LEU A 109 -3.00 -0.69 -5.27
N LYS A 110 -3.37 -1.95 -5.43
CA LYS A 110 -3.85 -2.78 -4.32
C LYS A 110 -2.66 -3.17 -3.46
N VAL A 111 -2.82 -3.09 -2.15
CA VAL A 111 -1.77 -3.42 -1.18
C VAL A 111 -2.24 -4.51 -0.21
N LEU A 112 -1.40 -5.52 -0.04
CA LEU A 112 -1.50 -6.58 0.97
C LEU A 112 -0.38 -6.34 1.98
N ILE A 113 -0.70 -6.25 3.26
CA ILE A 113 0.27 -5.90 4.29
C ILE A 113 0.29 -6.97 5.37
N GLN A 114 1.48 -7.47 5.65
CA GLN A 114 1.76 -8.35 6.77
C GLN A 114 2.58 -7.60 7.82
N CYS A 115 2.13 -7.63 9.07
CA CYS A 115 2.71 -6.95 10.22
C CYS A 115 3.40 -7.96 11.14
N LYS A 116 4.67 -7.74 11.47
CA LYS A 116 5.45 -8.59 12.38
C LYS A 116 6.07 -7.76 13.51
N ALA A 117 5.38 -7.77 14.66
CA ALA A 117 5.82 -7.16 15.92
C ALA A 117 6.68 -8.14 16.74
N LEU A 118 7.88 -8.47 16.25
CA LEU A 118 8.81 -9.36 16.94
C LEU A 118 9.97 -8.58 17.57
N LYS A 119 10.46 -9.07 18.72
CA LYS A 119 11.66 -8.53 19.38
C LYS A 119 12.92 -8.76 18.53
N GLU A 120 12.97 -9.88 17.83
CA GLU A 120 14.10 -10.30 17.01
C GLU A 120 13.99 -9.83 15.55
N LYS A 121 15.13 -9.82 14.85
CA LYS A 121 15.19 -9.53 13.42
C LYS A 121 14.55 -10.65 12.62
N LEU A 122 13.89 -10.29 11.52
CA LEU A 122 13.29 -11.26 10.62
C LEU A 122 14.34 -11.96 9.75
N GLY A 123 14.19 -13.28 9.62
CA GLY A 123 14.96 -14.12 8.69
C GLY A 123 14.29 -14.22 7.32
N PRO A 124 14.97 -14.80 6.31
CA PRO A 124 14.48 -14.85 4.92
C PRO A 124 13.16 -15.62 4.72
N ALA A 125 12.74 -16.46 5.67
CA ALA A 125 11.51 -17.24 5.59
C ALA A 125 10.24 -16.37 5.44
N VAL A 126 10.26 -15.15 6.00
CA VAL A 126 9.14 -14.19 5.93
C VAL A 126 8.81 -13.78 4.50
N ALA A 127 9.77 -13.80 3.58
CA ALA A 127 9.50 -13.54 2.17
C ALA A 127 8.59 -14.63 1.59
N ARG A 128 8.89 -15.91 1.86
CA ARG A 128 8.06 -17.05 1.42
C ARG A 128 6.68 -17.05 2.07
N GLU A 129 6.60 -16.64 3.33
CA GLU A 129 5.33 -16.44 4.02
C GLU A 129 4.47 -15.40 3.29
N LEU A 130 5.06 -14.25 2.93
CA LEU A 130 4.39 -13.23 2.14
C LEU A 130 4.03 -13.73 0.74
N GLU A 131 4.81 -14.61 0.11
CA GLU A 131 4.44 -15.23 -1.18
C GLU A 131 3.16 -16.06 -1.06
N GLY A 132 2.99 -16.75 0.07
CA GLY A 132 1.77 -17.46 0.42
C GLY A 132 0.56 -16.51 0.54
N ALA A 133 0.76 -15.30 1.07
CA ALA A 133 -0.29 -14.29 1.19
C ALA A 133 -0.84 -13.86 -0.18
N PHE A 134 0.00 -13.75 -1.22
CA PHE A 134 -0.49 -13.48 -2.59
C PHE A 134 -1.42 -14.58 -3.12
N VAL A 135 -1.11 -15.84 -2.82
CA VAL A 135 -1.94 -16.98 -3.23
C VAL A 135 -3.25 -16.99 -2.44
N GLY A 136 -3.18 -16.77 -1.13
CA GLY A 136 -4.31 -16.74 -0.21
C GLY A 136 -5.18 -15.48 -0.29
N ALA A 137 -4.72 -14.42 -0.94
CA ALA A 137 -5.40 -13.12 -0.98
C ALA A 137 -6.87 -13.23 -1.43
N PRO A 138 -7.80 -12.45 -0.86
CA PRO A 138 -9.22 -12.58 -1.19
C PRO A 138 -9.54 -12.29 -2.67
N THR A 139 -10.72 -12.70 -3.13
CA THR A 139 -11.18 -12.43 -4.50
C THR A 139 -11.16 -10.92 -4.79
N GLY A 140 -10.62 -10.52 -5.95
CA GLY A 140 -10.40 -9.11 -6.31
C GLY A 140 -9.05 -8.55 -5.87
N TRP A 141 -8.30 -9.28 -5.04
CA TRP A 141 -6.99 -8.89 -4.48
C TRP A 141 -5.83 -9.75 -4.98
N ARG A 142 -6.05 -10.49 -6.07
CA ARG A 142 -5.07 -11.33 -6.76
C ARG A 142 -4.78 -10.77 -8.15
N GLY A 143 -3.65 -11.19 -8.72
CA GLY A 143 -3.25 -10.87 -10.09
C GLY A 143 -2.45 -9.57 -10.19
N SER A 144 -2.57 -8.88 -11.32
CA SER A 144 -1.91 -7.61 -11.56
C SER A 144 -2.50 -6.49 -10.70
N GLY A 145 -1.69 -5.46 -10.49
CA GLY A 145 -1.98 -4.29 -9.69
C GLY A 145 -1.93 -4.55 -8.19
N VAL A 146 -1.20 -5.58 -7.74
CA VAL A 146 -1.11 -5.97 -6.33
C VAL A 146 0.33 -5.90 -5.83
N LEU A 147 0.55 -5.18 -4.73
CA LEU A 147 1.81 -5.05 -4.02
C LEU A 147 1.68 -5.69 -2.63
N GLY A 148 2.69 -6.47 -2.24
CA GLY A 148 2.80 -7.07 -0.92
C GLY A 148 3.85 -6.36 -0.08
N LEU A 149 3.53 -5.96 1.14
CA LEU A 149 4.45 -5.28 2.04
C LEU A 149 4.58 -6.06 3.35
N LEU A 150 5.83 -6.40 3.70
CA LEU A 150 6.16 -6.89 5.03
C LEU A 150 6.59 -5.73 5.91
N VAL A 151 5.96 -5.58 7.07
CA VAL A 151 6.21 -4.47 7.99
C VAL A 151 6.73 -5.02 9.32
N SER A 152 7.82 -4.45 9.80
CA SER A 152 8.44 -4.86 11.06
C SER A 152 9.05 -3.69 11.82
N GLN A 153 9.26 -3.89 13.11
CA GLN A 153 9.94 -2.95 14.00
C GLN A 153 11.46 -2.98 13.86
N LYS A 154 12.01 -3.94 13.11
CA LYS A 154 13.46 -4.10 12.88
C LYS A 154 13.81 -3.91 11.40
N SER A 155 15.03 -3.44 11.13
CA SER A 155 15.53 -3.28 9.76
C SER A 155 15.63 -4.61 9.02
N ALA A 156 15.46 -4.54 7.71
CA ALA A 156 15.56 -5.72 6.86
C ALA A 156 16.99 -6.28 6.91
N THR A 157 17.13 -7.56 7.25
CA THR A 157 18.42 -8.25 7.19
C THR A 157 18.87 -8.42 5.74
N LYS A 158 20.16 -8.71 5.52
CA LYS A 158 20.66 -9.05 4.17
C LYS A 158 19.87 -10.22 3.56
N GLY A 159 19.63 -11.28 4.35
CA GLY A 159 18.86 -12.43 3.91
C GLY A 159 17.42 -12.09 3.51
N VAL A 160 16.73 -11.21 4.24
CA VAL A 160 15.38 -10.74 3.87
C VAL A 160 15.42 -9.96 2.56
N ARG A 161 16.37 -9.03 2.40
CA ARG A 161 16.51 -8.23 1.17
C ARG A 161 16.77 -9.12 -0.06
N GLU A 162 17.66 -10.09 0.07
CA GLU A 162 17.96 -11.05 -1.00
C GLU A 162 16.79 -11.99 -1.31
N ALA A 163 16.03 -12.40 -0.30
CA ALA A 163 14.84 -13.23 -0.50
C ALA A 163 13.74 -12.46 -1.24
N LEU A 164 13.44 -11.22 -0.82
CA LEU A 164 12.49 -10.33 -1.50
C LEU A 164 12.92 -10.04 -2.94
N GLY A 165 14.21 -9.76 -3.15
CA GLY A 165 14.76 -9.47 -4.48
C GLY A 165 14.66 -10.64 -5.48
N ARG A 166 14.69 -11.89 -4.99
CA ARG A 166 14.52 -13.09 -5.82
C ARG A 166 13.06 -13.48 -6.04
N SER A 167 12.12 -12.94 -5.27
CA SER A 167 10.72 -13.29 -5.42
C SER A 167 10.20 -12.83 -6.78
N ARG A 168 9.31 -13.65 -7.36
CA ARG A 168 8.58 -13.29 -8.58
C ARG A 168 7.40 -12.35 -8.33
N TRP A 169 7.02 -12.16 -7.06
CA TRP A 169 5.89 -11.33 -6.68
C TRP A 169 6.31 -9.87 -6.43
N PRO A 170 5.44 -8.88 -6.70
CA PRO A 170 5.71 -7.47 -6.41
C PRO A 170 5.75 -7.23 -4.89
N MET A 171 6.95 -7.12 -4.30
CA MET A 171 7.09 -7.12 -2.84
C MET A 171 7.98 -5.99 -2.32
N GLY A 172 7.68 -5.56 -1.09
CA GLY A 172 8.51 -4.64 -0.33
C GLY A 172 8.59 -4.95 1.15
N TYR A 173 9.50 -4.22 1.81
CA TYR A 173 9.73 -4.26 3.24
C TYR A 173 9.71 -2.86 3.81
N VAL A 174 9.04 -2.70 4.94
CA VAL A 174 8.95 -1.43 5.66
C VAL A 174 9.40 -1.62 7.11
N LEU A 175 10.31 -0.76 7.55
CA LEU A 175 10.61 -0.59 8.97
C LEU A 175 9.68 0.49 9.51
N CYS A 176 8.75 0.09 10.37
CA CYS A 176 7.84 0.98 11.07
C CYS A 176 8.02 0.79 12.59
N THR A 177 8.37 1.85 13.31
CA THR A 177 8.57 1.81 14.76
C THR A 177 7.25 1.58 15.49
N PRO A 178 7.26 1.18 16.78
CA PRO A 178 6.04 1.03 17.58
C PRO A 178 5.21 2.32 17.68
N GLU A 179 5.84 3.49 17.50
CA GLU A 179 5.20 4.81 17.49
C GLU A 179 4.69 5.22 16.09
N GLY A 180 4.83 4.34 15.08
CA GLY A 180 4.32 4.58 13.73
C GLY A 180 5.26 5.35 12.81
N LYS A 181 6.53 5.59 13.19
CA LYS A 181 7.51 6.24 12.32
C LYS A 181 8.04 5.26 11.28
N ILE A 182 8.03 5.65 10.01
CA ILE A 182 8.56 4.82 8.92
C ILE A 182 9.99 5.27 8.63
N THR A 183 10.98 4.41 8.87
CA THR A 183 12.41 4.76 8.81
C THR A 183 13.17 4.05 7.70
N GLN A 184 12.56 3.03 7.09
CA GLN A 184 13.09 2.31 5.93
C GLN A 184 11.91 1.83 5.08
N ILE A 185 11.99 2.04 3.77
CA ILE A 185 11.16 1.37 2.78
C ILE A 185 12.11 0.83 1.69
N LEU A 186 11.86 -0.40 1.25
CA LEU A 186 12.53 -0.99 0.09
C LEU A 186 11.56 -1.92 -0.62
N TRP A 187 11.81 -2.18 -1.89
CA TRP A 187 11.01 -3.10 -2.70
C TRP A 187 11.85 -3.74 -3.79
N ASN A 188 11.32 -4.80 -4.38
CA ASN A 188 11.97 -5.50 -5.48
C ASN A 188 11.57 -4.90 -6.85
N ARG A 189 12.29 -5.31 -7.90
CA ARG A 189 12.03 -4.87 -9.28
C ARG A 189 10.59 -5.14 -9.74
N ARG A 190 9.95 -6.19 -9.21
CA ARG A 190 8.55 -6.52 -9.54
C ARG A 190 7.58 -5.47 -9.01
N ALA A 191 7.83 -4.92 -7.82
CA ALA A 191 7.04 -3.82 -7.27
C ALA A 191 7.12 -2.54 -8.12
N GLU A 192 8.30 -2.25 -8.68
CA GLU A 192 8.46 -1.13 -9.62
C GLU A 192 7.57 -1.31 -10.85
N GLN A 193 7.66 -2.48 -11.49
CA GLN A 193 6.86 -2.85 -12.67
C GLN A 193 5.35 -2.79 -12.43
N GLU A 194 4.90 -3.01 -11.19
CA GLU A 194 3.48 -3.04 -10.85
C GLU A 194 2.87 -1.66 -10.57
N GLY A 195 3.72 -0.65 -10.30
CA GLY A 195 3.26 0.72 -10.07
C GLY A 195 4.20 1.61 -9.27
N LEU A 196 5.30 1.08 -8.73
CA LEU A 196 6.27 1.91 -7.99
C LEU A 196 7.38 2.51 -8.89
N GLU A 197 7.40 2.22 -10.19
CA GLU A 197 8.37 2.77 -11.14
C GLU A 197 8.38 4.29 -11.09
N GLY A 198 9.51 4.91 -10.74
CA GLY A 198 9.67 6.36 -10.66
C GLY A 198 9.43 6.96 -9.26
N ILE A 199 8.97 6.14 -8.30
CA ILE A 199 8.93 6.49 -6.89
C ILE A 199 10.32 6.24 -6.30
N ALA A 200 10.84 7.21 -5.57
CA ALA A 200 12.08 7.08 -4.83
C ALA A 200 11.85 7.21 -3.32
N VAL A 201 12.68 6.50 -2.55
CA VAL A 201 12.70 6.56 -1.08
C VAL A 201 13.82 7.51 -0.67
N GLY A 202 13.45 8.68 -0.19
CA GLY A 202 14.34 9.65 0.45
C GLY A 202 14.29 9.55 1.98
N LEU A 203 15.20 10.26 2.64
CA LEU A 203 15.25 10.37 4.09
C LEU A 203 15.18 11.83 4.50
N LYS A 204 14.24 12.16 5.40
CA LYS A 204 14.22 13.41 6.14
C LYS A 204 14.90 13.22 7.48
N TYR A 205 15.68 14.22 7.89
CA TYR A 205 16.17 14.35 9.25
C TYR A 205 15.50 15.57 9.87
N ALA A 206 14.75 15.38 10.96
CA ALA A 206 14.19 16.50 11.70
C ALA A 206 15.28 17.14 12.57
N GLY A 207 15.51 18.45 12.42
CA GLY A 207 16.37 19.24 13.32
C GLY A 207 17.86 18.89 13.32
N GLY A 208 18.37 18.22 12.27
CA GLY A 208 19.79 17.82 12.20
C GLY A 208 20.15 16.61 13.07
N ASP A 209 19.18 16.01 13.77
CA ASP A 209 19.39 14.82 14.58
C ASP A 209 19.23 13.55 13.72
N THR A 210 20.32 12.78 13.61
CA THR A 210 20.35 11.49 12.88
C THR A 210 19.40 10.44 13.45
N THR A 211 18.93 10.60 14.69
CA THR A 211 17.98 9.69 15.34
C THR A 211 16.53 9.95 14.95
N GLN A 212 16.22 11.15 14.42
CA GLN A 212 14.88 11.53 13.94
C GLN A 212 14.76 11.40 12.43
N LYS A 213 15.10 10.20 11.94
CA LYS A 213 15.03 9.82 10.54
C LYS A 213 13.61 9.37 10.19
N GLU A 214 13.00 9.98 9.18
CA GLU A 214 11.72 9.50 8.61
C GLU A 214 11.85 9.41 7.09
N VAL A 215 11.17 8.44 6.49
CA VAL A 215 11.13 8.28 5.05
C VAL A 215 10.28 9.37 4.42
N ILE A 216 10.77 9.93 3.32
CA ILE A 216 9.96 10.71 2.37
C ILE A 216 9.86 9.89 1.09
N LEU A 217 8.67 9.80 0.52
CA LEU A 217 8.51 9.31 -0.84
C LEU A 217 8.54 10.47 -1.81
N THR A 218 9.27 10.33 -2.91
CA THR A 218 9.33 11.32 -3.98
C THR A 218 8.94 10.69 -5.32
N TRP A 219 8.23 11.45 -6.15
CA TRP A 219 7.88 11.10 -7.52
C TRP A 219 8.54 12.08 -8.47
N LYS A 220 9.37 11.61 -9.41
CA LYS A 220 10.10 12.47 -10.36
C LYS A 220 10.85 13.65 -9.68
N GLY A 221 11.32 13.44 -8.45
CA GLY A 221 12.06 14.44 -7.67
C GLY A 221 11.18 15.33 -6.77
N GLU A 222 9.87 15.29 -6.91
CA GLU A 222 8.94 16.03 -6.04
C GLU A 222 8.46 15.14 -4.90
N ALA A 223 8.41 15.66 -3.67
CA ALA A 223 7.88 14.89 -2.55
C ALA A 223 6.38 14.60 -2.76
N PHE A 224 5.93 13.45 -2.26
CA PHE A 224 4.51 13.19 -2.03
C PHE A 224 4.07 14.15 -0.91
N THR A 225 3.81 15.40 -1.26
CA THR A 225 3.18 16.35 -0.34
C THR A 225 1.69 16.07 -0.33
N GLU A 226 1.13 15.98 0.87
CA GLU A 226 -0.33 16.00 1.10
C GLU A 226 -0.99 17.22 0.44
#